data_AF-M0PIY4-F1
#
_entry.id   AF-M0PIY4-F1
#
_cell.length_a   1.000
_cell.length_b   1.000
_cell.length_c   1.000
_cell.angle_alpha   90.00
_cell.angle_beta   90.00
_cell.angle_gamma   90.00
#
_symmetry.space_group_name_H-M   'P 1'
#
loop_
_entity.id
_entity.type
_entity.pdbx_description
1 polymer ?
#
loop_
_entity_poly.entity_id
_entity_poly.type
_entity_poly.pdbx_seq_one_letter_code
_entity_poly.pdbx_strand_id
1 'polypeptide(L)'
;MKHLPKHLRPRWRYLAIGIETWPDTDLGRRAFQRALWYAAGNLVGDAGSADADLTLLRFTHGDGVGEAVVRVRHGHVDEARAAVACVSDVDGDPVGIRVRGISGTVRACEERYMGRASANSTQRDVAFEGAERPAVVREDAYDVRVESGYVGAAAFDIE
;
A
#
# COMPACT_ATOMS: atom_id res chain seq x y z
N MET A 1 6.53 -20.27 -25.70
CA MET A 1 6.04 -21.47 -24.98
C MET A 1 4.53 -21.54 -25.08
N LYS A 2 3.94 -22.73 -25.28
CA LYS A 2 2.46 -22.90 -25.26
C LYS A 2 1.94 -22.78 -23.83
N HIS A 3 0.72 -22.27 -23.66
CA HIS A 3 0.10 -22.23 -22.34
C HIS A 3 -0.14 -23.64 -21.81
N LEU A 4 0.14 -23.86 -20.53
CA LEU A 4 -0.17 -25.09 -19.82
C LEU A 4 -1.67 -25.43 -19.91
N PRO A 5 -2.07 -26.71 -19.88
CA PRO A 5 -3.46 -27.09 -19.66
C PRO A 5 -4.02 -26.54 -18.34
N LYS A 6 -5.34 -26.28 -18.27
CA LYS A 6 -6.00 -25.64 -17.10
C LYS A 6 -5.66 -26.33 -15.77
N HIS A 7 -5.56 -27.66 -15.75
CA HIS A 7 -5.30 -28.44 -14.54
C HIS A 7 -3.82 -28.40 -14.08
N LEU A 8 -2.89 -27.94 -14.93
CA LEU A 8 -1.47 -27.74 -14.58
C LEU A 8 -1.11 -26.27 -14.36
N ARG A 9 -2.04 -25.34 -14.62
CA ARG A 9 -1.77 -23.91 -14.41
C ARG A 9 -1.78 -23.60 -12.91
N PRO A 10 -0.82 -22.79 -12.43
CA PRO A 10 -0.92 -22.20 -11.11
C PRO A 10 -2.23 -21.41 -10.95
N ARG A 11 -2.83 -21.50 -9.76
CA ARG A 11 -4.04 -20.77 -9.40
C ARG A 11 -3.66 -19.52 -8.63
N TRP A 12 -4.28 -18.39 -8.98
CA TRP A 12 -3.92 -17.08 -8.47
C TRP A 12 -5.05 -16.42 -7.67
N ARG A 13 -4.64 -15.51 -6.80
CA ARG A 13 -5.48 -14.50 -6.15
C ARG A 13 -4.81 -13.13 -6.30
N TYR A 14 -5.61 -12.08 -6.22
CA TYR A 14 -5.18 -10.71 -6.42
C TYR A 14 -5.58 -9.89 -5.21
N LEU A 15 -4.60 -9.30 -4.54
CA LEU A 15 -4.77 -8.45 -3.37
C LEU A 15 -4.78 -7.01 -3.84
N ALA A 16 -5.84 -6.27 -3.53
CA ALA A 16 -5.86 -4.82 -3.66
C ALA A 16 -5.27 -4.21 -2.39
N ILE A 17 -4.26 -3.37 -2.56
CA ILE A 17 -3.52 -2.74 -1.49
C ILE A 17 -3.73 -1.23 -1.57
N GLY A 18 -4.07 -0.61 -0.45
CA GLY A 18 -3.98 0.82 -0.25
C GLY A 18 -2.65 1.18 0.39
N ILE A 19 -2.06 2.26 -0.08
CA ILE A 19 -0.77 2.80 0.37
C ILE A 19 -1.01 4.23 0.82
N GLU A 20 -0.51 4.58 1.99
CA GLU A 20 -0.52 5.93 2.55
C GLU A 20 0.92 6.31 2.92
N THR A 21 1.33 7.52 2.58
CA THR A 21 2.67 8.06 2.86
C THR A 21 2.56 9.53 3.25
N TRP A 22 3.68 10.14 3.58
CA TRP A 22 3.74 11.59 3.65
C TRP A 22 3.49 12.23 2.26
N PRO A 23 2.99 13.47 2.21
CA PRO A 23 2.59 14.14 0.96
C PRO A 23 3.74 14.36 -0.02
N ASP A 24 4.97 14.52 0.48
CA ASP A 24 6.18 14.76 -0.32
C ASP A 24 6.98 13.48 -0.61
N THR A 25 6.54 12.32 -0.13
CA THR A 25 7.12 11.03 -0.49
C THR A 25 6.76 10.67 -1.93
N ASP A 26 7.73 10.18 -2.70
CA ASP A 26 7.52 9.59 -4.03
C ASP A 26 7.95 8.12 -4.02
N LEU A 27 6.97 7.21 -4.07
CA LEU A 27 7.26 5.78 -4.05
C LEU A 27 7.39 5.20 -5.46
N GLY A 28 8.54 4.59 -5.72
CA GLY A 28 8.76 3.86 -6.96
C GLY A 28 8.15 2.45 -6.94
N ARG A 29 7.51 2.04 -8.05
CA ARG A 29 6.99 0.66 -8.26
C ARG A 29 8.02 -0.43 -7.94
N ARG A 30 9.29 -0.23 -8.33
CA ARG A 30 10.37 -1.19 -8.10
C ARG A 30 10.74 -1.28 -6.62
N ALA A 31 10.80 -0.15 -5.93
CA ALA A 31 11.07 -0.10 -4.50
C ALA A 31 9.98 -0.82 -3.72
N PHE A 32 8.72 -0.56 -4.04
CA PHE A 32 7.58 -1.24 -3.44
C PHE A 32 7.61 -2.76 -3.69
N GLN A 33 7.93 -3.21 -4.91
CA GLN A 33 8.08 -4.64 -5.20
C GLN A 33 9.20 -5.29 -4.37
N ARG A 34 10.33 -4.60 -4.17
CA ARG A 34 11.42 -5.11 -3.33
C ARG A 34 10.98 -5.20 -1.87
N ALA A 35 10.33 -4.17 -1.34
CA ALA A 35 9.84 -4.16 0.03
C ALA A 35 8.89 -5.34 0.31
N LEU A 36 7.97 -5.66 -0.62
CA LEU A 36 7.11 -6.84 -0.53
C LEU A 36 7.90 -8.15 -0.43
N TRP A 37 8.94 -8.32 -1.25
CA TRP A 37 9.78 -9.52 -1.21
C TRP A 37 10.62 -9.61 0.05
N TYR A 38 11.17 -8.49 0.53
CA TYR A 38 11.90 -8.45 1.80
C TYR A 38 10.99 -8.80 2.97
N ALA A 39 9.81 -8.20 3.06
CA ALA A 39 8.86 -8.51 4.12
C ALA A 39 8.42 -9.99 4.08
N ALA A 40 8.16 -10.54 2.89
CA ALA A 40 7.84 -11.96 2.74
C ALA A 40 9.01 -12.88 3.12
N GLY A 41 10.23 -12.60 2.65
CA GLY A 41 11.43 -13.36 3.01
C GLY A 41 11.70 -13.33 4.51
N ASN A 42 11.55 -12.17 5.15
CA ASN A 42 11.74 -12.03 6.60
C ASN A 42 10.67 -12.75 7.42
N LEU A 43 9.41 -12.76 6.96
CA LEU A 43 8.30 -13.34 7.70
C LEU A 43 8.18 -14.86 7.50
N VAL A 44 8.28 -15.34 6.26
CA VAL A 44 7.98 -16.74 5.90
C VAL A 44 9.16 -17.48 5.28
N GLY A 45 10.35 -16.86 5.26
CA GLY A 45 11.55 -17.40 4.63
C GLY A 45 11.50 -17.38 3.10
N ASP A 46 12.64 -17.67 2.48
CA ASP A 46 12.78 -17.65 1.01
C ASP A 46 11.84 -18.64 0.32
N ALA A 47 11.67 -19.84 0.88
CA ALA A 47 10.79 -20.86 0.32
C ALA A 47 9.32 -20.42 0.39
N GLY A 48 8.86 -19.91 1.54
CA GLY A 48 7.49 -19.41 1.70
C GLY A 48 7.21 -18.19 0.82
N SER A 49 8.18 -17.30 0.68
CA SER A 49 8.11 -16.14 -0.21
C SER A 49 7.97 -16.57 -1.68
N ALA A 50 8.77 -17.54 -2.11
CA ALA A 50 8.69 -18.11 -3.46
C ALA A 50 7.37 -18.86 -3.73
N ASP A 51 6.85 -19.58 -2.73
CA ASP A 51 5.56 -20.27 -2.82
C ASP A 51 4.40 -19.28 -2.94
N ALA A 52 4.44 -18.19 -2.16
CA ALA A 52 3.45 -17.11 -2.22
C ALA A 52 3.49 -16.32 -3.53
N ASP A 53 4.68 -16.14 -4.13
CA ASP A 53 4.92 -15.39 -5.38
C ASP A 53 4.23 -14.01 -5.39
N LEU A 54 4.62 -13.13 -4.45
CA LEU A 54 4.09 -11.76 -4.37
C LEU A 54 4.58 -10.94 -5.56
N THR A 55 3.79 -10.90 -6.63
CA THR A 55 4.12 -10.15 -7.85
C THR A 55 3.22 -8.93 -8.00
N LEU A 56 3.81 -7.75 -8.03
CA LEU A 56 3.13 -6.47 -8.26
C LEU A 56 2.71 -6.34 -9.72
N LEU A 57 1.41 -6.28 -9.97
CA LEU A 57 0.84 -6.14 -11.32
C LEU A 57 0.47 -4.70 -11.67
N ARG A 58 -0.06 -3.96 -10.69
CA ARG A 58 -0.44 -2.56 -10.81
C ARG A 58 0.13 -1.79 -9.64
N PHE A 59 0.48 -0.54 -9.89
CA PHE A 59 1.01 0.37 -8.88
C PHE A 59 0.78 1.80 -9.35
N THR A 60 0.23 2.62 -8.46
CA THR A 60 0.07 4.05 -8.62
C THR A 60 0.30 4.69 -7.26
N HIS A 61 1.05 5.77 -7.22
CA HIS A 61 1.30 6.54 -6.01
C HIS A 61 1.51 8.01 -6.38
N GLY A 62 1.02 8.91 -5.55
CA GLY A 62 1.13 10.37 -5.69
C GLY A 62 0.34 11.07 -4.59
N ASP A 63 0.73 12.29 -4.23
CA ASP A 63 0.03 13.13 -3.24
C ASP A 63 -0.21 12.44 -1.88
N GLY A 64 0.74 11.60 -1.44
CA GLY A 64 0.67 10.86 -0.18
C GLY A 64 -0.22 9.61 -0.20
N VAL A 65 -0.77 9.24 -1.36
CA VAL A 65 -1.72 8.13 -1.51
C VAL A 65 -1.36 7.22 -2.67
N GLY A 66 -1.66 5.94 -2.53
CA GLY A 66 -1.38 4.97 -3.58
C GLY A 66 -2.24 3.73 -3.53
N GLU A 67 -2.19 2.98 -4.63
CA GLU A 67 -2.85 1.70 -4.78
C GLU A 67 -1.95 0.71 -5.52
N ALA A 68 -2.08 -0.55 -5.16
CA ALA A 68 -1.37 -1.63 -5.82
C ALA A 68 -2.26 -2.86 -5.98
N VAL A 69 -1.97 -3.65 -7.02
CA VAL A 69 -2.50 -5.01 -7.17
C VAL A 69 -1.34 -5.98 -7.08
N VAL A 70 -1.37 -6.87 -6.10
CA VAL A 70 -0.38 -7.93 -5.93
C VAL A 70 -1.03 -9.26 -6.25
N ARG A 71 -0.45 -9.97 -7.22
CA ARG A 71 -0.77 -11.37 -7.50
C ARG A 71 -0.10 -12.24 -6.45
N VAL A 72 -0.82 -13.24 -5.97
CA VAL A 72 -0.31 -14.26 -5.04
C VAL A 72 -0.84 -15.63 -5.43
N ARG A 73 -0.13 -16.70 -5.04
CA ARG A 73 -0.61 -18.06 -5.22
C ARG A 73 -1.83 -18.32 -4.33
N HIS A 74 -2.86 -18.97 -4.88
CA HIS A 74 -4.16 -19.12 -4.22
C HIS A 74 -4.09 -19.81 -2.84
N GLY A 75 -3.15 -20.75 -2.66
CA GLY A 75 -2.97 -21.47 -1.39
C GLY A 75 -2.15 -20.73 -0.33
N HIS A 76 -1.64 -19.52 -0.63
CA HIS A 76 -0.73 -18.77 0.24
C HIS A 76 -1.22 -17.34 0.48
N VAL A 77 -2.54 -17.15 0.47
CA VAL A 77 -3.14 -15.81 0.59
C VAL A 77 -2.91 -15.23 1.99
N ASP A 78 -2.99 -16.05 3.03
CA ASP A 78 -2.88 -15.57 4.40
C ASP A 78 -1.44 -15.19 4.75
N GLU A 79 -0.46 -15.98 4.31
CA GLU A 79 0.97 -15.67 4.39
C GLU A 79 1.29 -14.39 3.62
N ALA A 80 0.75 -14.25 2.40
CA ALA A 80 0.98 -13.04 1.62
C ALA A 80 0.35 -11.80 2.27
N ARG A 81 -0.84 -11.91 2.88
CA ARG A 81 -1.47 -10.80 3.62
C ARG A 81 -0.65 -10.41 4.84
N ALA A 82 -0.15 -11.41 5.58
CA ALA A 82 0.70 -11.16 6.74
C ALA A 82 2.01 -10.48 6.31
N ALA A 83 2.66 -10.96 5.26
CA ALA A 83 3.88 -10.35 4.71
C ALA A 83 3.65 -8.91 4.24
N VAL A 84 2.54 -8.64 3.53
CA VAL A 84 2.16 -7.28 3.11
C VAL A 84 1.99 -6.36 4.32
N ALA A 85 1.40 -6.84 5.41
CA ALA A 85 1.21 -6.06 6.64
C ALA A 85 2.53 -5.78 7.39
N CYS A 86 3.60 -6.51 7.11
CA CYS A 86 4.93 -6.29 7.70
C CYS A 86 5.76 -5.21 6.99
N VAL A 87 5.28 -4.64 5.89
CA VAL A 87 5.98 -3.54 5.22
C VAL A 87 5.67 -2.23 5.96
N SER A 88 6.67 -1.72 6.68
CA SER A 88 6.62 -0.46 7.43
C SER A 88 7.24 0.72 6.71
N ASP A 89 8.14 0.47 5.78
CA ASP A 89 8.87 1.48 5.01
C ASP A 89 9.25 0.97 3.62
N VAL A 90 9.54 1.91 2.72
CA VAL A 90 10.02 1.64 1.36
C VAL A 90 11.16 2.60 1.05
N ASP A 91 12.36 2.05 0.83
CA ASP A 91 13.60 2.82 0.62
C ASP A 91 13.87 3.88 1.73
N GLY A 92 13.41 3.60 2.96
CA GLY A 92 13.57 4.47 4.13
C GLY A 92 12.39 5.41 4.41
N ASP A 93 11.45 5.56 3.46
CA ASP A 93 10.24 6.34 3.68
C ASP A 93 9.17 5.49 4.39
N PRO A 94 8.60 5.94 5.52
CA PRO A 94 7.56 5.21 6.22
C PRO A 94 6.28 5.12 5.38
N VAL A 95 5.63 3.95 5.42
CA VAL A 95 4.41 3.68 4.66
C VAL A 95 3.33 3.05 5.53
N GLY A 96 2.09 3.50 5.35
CA GLY A 96 0.89 2.83 5.84
C GLY A 96 0.35 1.89 4.76
N ILE A 97 0.21 0.60 5.08
CA ILE A 97 -0.30 -0.39 4.14
C ILE A 97 -1.57 -1.05 4.66
N ARG A 98 -2.58 -1.17 3.80
CA ARG A 98 -3.80 -1.94 4.09
C ARG A 98 -4.26 -2.79 2.92
N VAL A 99 -4.61 -4.05 3.19
CA VAL A 99 -5.27 -4.91 2.20
C VAL A 99 -6.76 -4.55 2.15
N ARG A 100 -7.20 -3.98 1.02
CA ARG A 100 -8.59 -3.51 0.80
C ARG A 100 -9.54 -4.63 0.40
N GLY A 101 -9.02 -5.68 -0.22
CA GLY A 101 -9.82 -6.80 -0.68
C GLY A 101 -9.03 -7.79 -1.52
N ILE A 102 -9.69 -8.90 -1.87
CA ILE A 102 -9.09 -10.02 -2.60
C ILE A 102 -10.05 -10.48 -3.70
N SER A 103 -9.52 -10.77 -4.88
CA SER A 103 -10.29 -11.25 -6.02
C SER A 103 -9.63 -12.44 -6.72
N GLY A 104 -10.43 -13.16 -7.51
CA GLY A 104 -9.97 -14.24 -8.39
C GLY A 104 -9.49 -13.76 -9.76
N THR A 105 -9.73 -12.50 -10.13
CA THR A 105 -9.25 -11.87 -11.37
C THR A 105 -8.76 -10.45 -11.09
N VAL A 106 -7.79 -9.97 -11.88
CA VAL A 106 -7.31 -8.58 -11.80
C VAL A 106 -8.46 -7.60 -12.01
N ARG A 107 -9.28 -7.83 -13.04
CA ARG A 107 -10.42 -6.95 -13.37
C ARG A 107 -11.38 -6.76 -12.20
N ALA A 108 -11.85 -7.86 -11.59
CA ALA A 108 -12.76 -7.75 -10.45
C ALA A 108 -12.06 -7.21 -9.19
N CYS A 109 -10.72 -7.29 -9.11
CA CYS A 109 -9.94 -6.66 -8.05
C CYS A 109 -9.94 -5.13 -8.21
N GLU A 110 -9.62 -4.66 -9.42
CA GLU A 110 -9.60 -3.25 -9.80
C GLU A 110 -11.00 -2.63 -9.61
N GLU A 111 -12.04 -3.23 -10.20
CA GLU A 111 -13.41 -2.70 -10.17
C GLU A 111 -14.00 -2.59 -8.75
N ARG A 112 -13.63 -3.49 -7.82
CA ARG A 112 -14.25 -3.55 -6.49
C ARG A 112 -13.48 -2.76 -5.43
N TYR A 113 -12.15 -2.69 -5.56
CA TYR A 113 -11.28 -2.28 -4.45
C TYR A 113 -10.30 -1.15 -4.78
N MET A 114 -10.21 -0.73 -6.05
CA MET A 114 -9.35 0.37 -6.50
C MET A 114 -10.16 1.62 -6.85
N GLY A 115 -9.47 2.72 -7.16
CA GLY A 115 -10.05 4.02 -7.50
C GLY A 115 -10.53 4.83 -6.30
N ARG A 116 -10.15 4.44 -5.08
CA ARG A 116 -10.50 5.15 -3.83
C ARG A 116 -9.34 5.88 -3.19
N ALA A 117 -8.10 5.67 -3.64
CA ALA A 117 -6.94 6.38 -3.11
C ALA A 117 -6.91 7.86 -3.52
N SER A 118 -7.56 8.25 -4.61
CA SER A 118 -7.58 9.63 -5.09
C SER A 118 -8.53 10.52 -4.28
N ALA A 119 -8.58 10.37 -2.95
CA ALA A 119 -9.24 11.34 -2.10
C ALA A 119 -8.60 12.71 -2.36
N ASN A 120 -9.41 13.73 -2.63
CA ASN A 120 -8.91 15.07 -2.86
C ASN A 120 -8.11 15.50 -1.63
N SER A 121 -6.82 15.78 -1.80
CA SER A 121 -6.03 16.43 -0.77
C SER A 121 -6.20 17.93 -0.90
N THR A 122 -6.19 18.64 0.23
CA THR A 122 -6.20 20.11 0.23
C THR A 122 -5.16 20.62 1.20
N GLN A 123 -4.35 21.56 0.74
CA GLN A 123 -3.40 22.26 1.58
C GLN A 123 -4.10 23.44 2.27
N ARG A 124 -4.00 23.52 3.60
CA ARG A 124 -4.51 24.65 4.40
C ARG A 124 -3.76 24.77 5.71
N ASP A 125 -3.82 25.94 6.33
CA ASP A 125 -3.34 26.12 7.69
C ASP A 125 -4.36 25.60 8.70
N VAL A 126 -3.87 24.94 9.74
CA VAL A 126 -4.66 24.31 10.81
C VAL A 126 -4.09 24.66 12.17
N ALA A 127 -4.95 24.79 13.18
CA ALA A 127 -4.49 24.93 14.55
C ALA A 127 -3.92 23.58 15.01
N PHE A 128 -2.67 23.54 15.46
CA PHE A 128 -2.05 22.34 16.00
C PHE A 128 -1.04 22.73 17.07
N GLU A 129 -1.14 22.12 18.26
CA GLU A 129 -0.31 22.46 19.44
C GLU A 129 -0.29 23.96 19.77
N GLY A 130 -1.43 24.65 19.61
CA GLY A 130 -1.57 26.07 19.94
C GLY A 130 -0.94 27.04 18.94
N ALA A 131 -0.56 26.57 17.73
CA ALA A 131 -0.06 27.41 16.64
C ALA A 131 -0.75 27.07 15.32
N GLU A 132 -0.86 28.03 14.41
CA GLU A 132 -1.26 27.75 13.02
C GLU A 132 -0.08 27.10 12.27
N ARG A 133 -0.33 25.93 11.68
CA ARG A 133 0.66 25.17 10.92
C ARG A 133 0.09 24.75 9.56
N PRO A 134 0.89 24.73 8.48
CA PRO A 134 0.46 24.19 7.20
C PRO A 134 0.18 22.69 7.32
N ALA A 135 -0.92 22.22 6.76
CA ALA A 135 -1.26 20.81 6.70
C ALA A 135 -1.79 20.40 5.32
N VAL A 136 -1.56 19.13 4.99
CA VAL A 136 -2.24 18.46 3.87
C VAL A 136 -3.37 17.62 4.46
N VAL A 137 -4.60 17.94 4.10
CA VAL A 137 -5.81 17.31 4.65
C VAL A 137 -6.37 16.31 3.66
N ARG A 138 -6.65 15.09 4.12
CA ARG A 138 -7.27 13.99 3.37
C ARG A 138 -8.41 13.42 4.20
N GLU A 139 -9.64 13.84 3.90
CA GLU A 139 -10.82 13.53 4.71
C GLU A 139 -10.58 13.93 6.19
N ASP A 140 -10.50 12.95 7.09
CA ASP A 140 -10.30 13.15 8.52
C ASP A 140 -8.82 13.01 8.95
N ALA A 141 -7.90 12.77 8.01
CA ALA A 141 -6.47 12.66 8.25
C ALA A 141 -5.74 13.96 7.89
N TYR A 142 -4.87 14.41 8.78
CA TYR A 142 -4.14 15.68 8.68
C TYR A 142 -2.64 15.41 8.75
N ASP A 143 -1.91 15.68 7.67
CA ASP A 143 -0.45 15.68 7.68
C ASP A 143 0.04 17.10 8.00
N VAL A 144 0.32 17.37 9.27
CA VAL A 144 0.75 18.68 9.75
C VAL A 144 2.26 18.83 9.58
N ARG A 145 2.68 19.91 8.93
CA ARG A 145 4.11 20.23 8.74
C ARG A 145 4.68 20.80 10.04
N VAL A 146 5.75 20.19 10.51
CA VAL A 146 6.55 20.59 11.68
C VAL A 146 8.02 20.69 11.30
N GLU A 147 8.88 21.21 12.18
CA GLU A 147 10.31 21.36 11.90
C GLU A 147 11.01 20.03 11.55
N SER A 148 10.58 18.93 12.18
CA SER A 148 11.12 17.59 11.95
C SER A 148 10.48 16.83 10.78
N GLY A 149 9.61 17.46 9.98
CA GLY A 149 8.90 16.84 8.86
C GLY A 149 7.39 16.87 9.03
N TYR A 150 6.75 15.71 9.04
CA TYR A 150 5.30 15.58 9.17
C TYR A 150 4.89 14.86 10.45
N VAL A 151 3.75 15.28 11.00
CA VAL A 151 3.03 14.56 12.06
C VAL A 151 1.62 14.29 11.56
N GLY A 152 1.19 13.04 11.70
CA GLY A 152 -0.20 12.66 11.43
C GLY A 152 -1.08 13.06 12.60
N ALA A 153 -2.17 13.77 12.31
CA ALA A 153 -3.17 14.23 13.25
C ALA A 153 -4.58 13.84 12.77
N ALA A 154 -5.50 13.66 13.70
CA ALA A 154 -6.92 13.48 13.42
C ALA A 154 -7.66 14.83 13.56
N ALA A 155 -8.88 14.92 13.04
CA ALA A 155 -9.71 16.13 13.16
C ALA A 155 -9.83 16.66 14.62
N PHE A 156 -9.81 15.76 15.61
CA PHE A 156 -9.87 16.11 17.03
C PHE A 156 -8.63 16.83 17.56
N ASP A 157 -7.46 16.62 16.93
CA ASP A 157 -6.21 17.26 17.33
C ASP A 157 -6.07 18.70 16.79
N ILE A 158 -7.04 19.13 15.97
CA ILE A 158 -7.02 20.37 15.19
C ILE A 158 -8.03 21.42 15.70
N GLU A 159 -8.75 21.11 16.78
CA GLU A 159 -9.73 22.01 17.43
C GLU A 159 -9.09 23.18 18.19
#